data_AF-A0A7C4AAG8-F1
#
_entry.id   AF-A0A7C4AAG8-F1
#
_cell.length_a   1.000
_cell.length_b   1.000
_cell.length_c   1.000
_cell.angle_alpha   90.00
_cell.angle_beta   90.00
_cell.angle_gamma   90.00
#
_symmetry.space_group_name_H-M   'P 1'
#
loop_
_entity.id
_entity.type
_entity.pdbx_description
1 polymer ?
#
loop_
_entity_poly.entity_id
_entity_poly.type
_entity_poly.pdbx_seq_one_letter_code
_entity_poly.pdbx_strand_id
1 'polypeptide(L)'
;VATDYANLVKSYQFWNLHELIEGKLERLLDHPLLEVMAVKRRVEDPLGLAWSKAHVTALSPTVGYVDTVVGNTNLIIHKLLEQRATPFPVLLTLFRKGNGMMIASLRSREGQALPVAEKLKGGGHANAAGATLPRSVQNIPDAVAYLKQVLNPAPPQATP
;
A
#
# COMPACT_ATOMS: atom_id res chain seq x y z
N VAL A 1 18.42 5.05 0.90
CA VAL A 1 18.97 6.33 1.39
C VAL A 1 17.89 7.37 1.58
N ALA A 2 17.31 8.02 0.55
CA ALA A 2 16.25 9.02 0.76
C ALA A 2 15.02 8.49 1.54
N THR A 3 14.59 7.26 1.24
CA THR A 3 13.50 6.58 1.99
C THR A 3 13.86 6.30 3.44
N ASP A 4 15.16 6.17 3.76
CA ASP A 4 15.62 5.90 5.13
C ASP A 4 15.43 7.15 6.00
N TYR A 5 15.66 8.35 5.49
CA TYR A 5 15.32 9.60 6.18
C TYR A 5 13.81 9.77 6.40
N ALA A 6 12.99 9.46 5.40
CA ALA A 6 11.54 9.51 5.56
C ALA A 6 11.05 8.50 6.62
N ASN A 7 11.62 7.29 6.62
CA ASN A 7 11.32 6.29 7.64
C ASN A 7 11.82 6.72 9.03
N LEU A 8 12.96 7.40 9.10
CA LEU A 8 13.49 7.96 10.35
C LEU A 8 12.46 8.89 11.00
N VAL A 9 11.95 9.86 10.23
CA VAL A 9 10.92 10.80 10.70
C VAL A 9 9.64 10.06 11.07
N LYS A 10 9.24 9.06 10.30
CA LYS A 10 8.04 8.27 10.59
C LYS A 10 8.17 7.43 11.86
N SER A 11 9.34 6.87 12.13
CA SER A 11 9.61 6.01 13.28
C SER A 11 9.82 6.81 14.56
N TYR A 12 10.55 7.92 14.50
CA TYR A 12 10.95 8.68 15.68
C TYR A 12 10.16 9.96 15.89
N GLN A 13 9.33 10.39 14.93
CA GLN A 13 8.60 11.67 14.90
C GLN A 13 9.53 12.87 14.70
N PHE A 14 9.05 13.87 13.95
CA PHE A 14 9.85 15.05 13.60
C PHE A 14 10.36 15.81 14.82
N TRP A 15 9.49 16.11 15.80
CA TRP A 15 9.84 16.94 16.95
C TRP A 15 10.87 16.29 17.87
N ASN A 16 10.78 14.98 18.09
CA ASN A 16 11.78 14.27 18.90
C ASN A 16 13.15 14.26 18.21
N LEU A 17 13.17 14.09 16.88
CA LEU A 17 14.41 14.17 16.11
C LEU A 17 14.98 15.58 16.13
N HIS A 18 14.14 16.60 15.98
CA HIS A 18 14.54 18.00 16.05
C HIS A 18 15.16 18.35 17.42
N GLU A 19 14.58 17.86 18.51
CA GLU A 19 15.14 18.01 19.85
C GLU A 19 16.48 17.27 20.01
N LEU A 20 16.55 16.00 19.57
CA LEU A 20 17.76 15.18 19.63
C LEU A 20 18.96 15.82 18.91
N ILE A 21 18.72 16.52 17.79
CA ILE A 21 19.76 17.18 17.01
C ILE A 21 19.98 18.66 17.39
N GLU A 22 19.32 19.15 18.46
CA GLU A 22 19.37 20.55 18.91
C GLU A 22 18.96 21.54 17.81
N GLY A 23 17.95 21.18 17.01
CA GLY A 23 17.41 21.99 15.92
C GLY A 23 18.31 22.13 14.67
N LYS A 24 19.49 21.49 14.65
CA LYS A 24 20.42 21.55 13.51
C LYS A 24 20.16 20.40 12.54
N LEU A 25 19.38 20.66 11.48
CA LEU A 25 18.96 19.66 10.49
C LEU A 25 20.14 18.93 9.83
N GLU A 26 21.28 19.59 9.65
CA GLU A 26 22.48 19.03 9.06
C GLU A 26 23.03 17.84 9.87
N ARG A 27 22.76 17.79 11.17
CA ARG A 27 23.15 16.66 12.03
C ARG A 27 22.35 15.38 11.76
N LEU A 28 21.27 15.46 10.97
CA LEU A 28 20.61 14.25 10.48
C LEU A 28 21.40 13.56 9.36
N LEU A 29 22.27 14.30 8.66
CA LEU A 29 23.15 13.71 7.65
C LEU A 29 24.09 12.71 8.34
N ASP A 30 24.09 11.48 7.84
CA ASP A 30 24.88 10.37 8.37
C ASP A 30 24.65 10.08 9.87
N HIS A 31 23.48 10.48 10.38
CA HIS A 31 23.10 10.25 11.77
C HIS A 31 23.04 8.73 12.09
N PRO A 32 23.54 8.27 13.25
CA PRO A 32 23.60 6.84 13.58
C PRO A 32 22.27 6.09 13.47
N LEU A 33 21.14 6.77 13.76
CA LEU A 33 19.80 6.18 13.61
C LEU A 33 19.44 5.79 12.15
N LEU A 34 20.15 6.30 11.13
CA LEU A 34 20.01 5.83 9.75
C LEU A 34 20.46 4.38 9.59
N GLU A 35 21.39 3.89 10.41
CA GLU A 35 21.77 2.49 10.43
C GLU A 35 20.56 1.61 10.79
N VAL A 36 19.75 2.03 11.76
CA VAL A 36 18.51 1.32 12.12
C VAL A 36 17.57 1.23 10.93
N MET A 37 17.42 2.32 10.17
CA MET A 37 16.58 2.33 8.97
C MET A 37 17.14 1.43 7.85
N ALA A 38 18.47 1.42 7.68
CA ALA A 38 19.14 0.56 6.72
C ALA A 38 19.01 -0.93 7.09
N VAL A 39 19.18 -1.29 8.37
CA VAL A 39 18.98 -2.65 8.88
C VAL A 39 17.53 -3.08 8.69
N LYS A 40 16.58 -2.23 9.08
CA LYS A 40 15.15 -2.45 8.89
C LYS A 40 14.84 -2.79 7.43
N ARG A 41 15.31 -1.97 6.49
CA ARG A 41 15.16 -2.21 5.05
C ARG A 41 15.79 -3.53 4.60
N ARG A 42 17.02 -3.82 5.03
CA ARG A 42 17.76 -5.05 4.63
C ARG A 42 17.09 -6.32 5.14
N VAL A 43 16.48 -6.28 6.32
CA VAL A 43 15.88 -7.46 6.98
C VAL A 43 14.40 -7.60 6.62
N GLU A 44 13.61 -6.54 6.81
CA GLU A 44 12.16 -6.61 6.70
C GLU A 44 11.67 -6.72 5.26
N ASP A 45 12.25 -5.97 4.32
CA ASP A 45 11.74 -5.94 2.94
C ASP A 45 11.78 -7.30 2.23
N PRO A 46 12.87 -8.11 2.28
CA PRO A 46 12.85 -9.42 1.65
C PRO A 46 11.87 -10.40 2.33
N LEU A 47 11.74 -10.34 3.67
CA LEU A 47 10.79 -11.15 4.41
C LEU A 47 9.35 -10.78 4.04
N GLY A 48 9.04 -9.48 4.06
CA GLY A 48 7.74 -8.94 3.67
C GLY A 48 7.40 -9.27 2.23
N LEU A 49 8.34 -9.13 1.30
CA LEU A 49 8.12 -9.48 -0.11
C LEU A 49 7.79 -10.97 -0.29
N ALA A 50 8.58 -11.85 0.32
CA ALA A 50 8.37 -13.30 0.22
C ALA A 50 7.02 -13.70 0.80
N TRP A 51 6.67 -13.17 1.98
CA TRP A 51 5.38 -13.43 2.62
C TRP A 51 4.23 -12.88 1.78
N SER A 52 4.27 -11.60 1.39
CA SER A 52 3.20 -10.95 0.60
C SER A 52 2.94 -11.63 -0.74
N LYS A 53 3.98 -12.16 -1.39
CA LYS A 53 3.83 -12.93 -2.64
C LYS A 53 2.94 -14.16 -2.46
N ALA A 54 3.01 -14.81 -1.29
CA ALA A 54 2.20 -15.98 -0.97
C ALA A 54 0.78 -15.62 -0.46
N HIS A 55 0.54 -14.36 -0.10
CA HIS A 55 -0.70 -13.89 0.53
C HIS A 55 -1.43 -12.89 -0.37
N VAL A 56 -1.79 -13.37 -1.56
CA VAL A 56 -2.55 -12.62 -2.55
C VAL A 56 -3.94 -13.21 -2.69
N THR A 57 -4.97 -12.41 -2.45
CA THR A 57 -6.37 -12.79 -2.63
C THR A 57 -6.91 -12.18 -3.92
N ALA A 58 -7.44 -13.01 -4.82
CA ALA A 58 -8.12 -12.53 -6.02
C ALA A 58 -9.38 -11.72 -5.62
N LEU A 59 -9.46 -10.47 -6.07
CA LEU A 59 -10.66 -9.64 -5.92
C LEU A 59 -11.49 -9.67 -7.20
N SER A 60 -10.84 -9.68 -8.35
CA SER A 60 -11.44 -9.81 -9.69
C SER A 60 -10.41 -10.44 -10.65
N PRO A 61 -10.76 -10.73 -11.92
CA PRO A 61 -9.78 -11.23 -12.89
C PRO A 61 -8.56 -10.31 -13.09
N THR A 62 -8.67 -9.01 -12.80
CA THR A 62 -7.61 -8.03 -13.03
C THR A 62 -7.04 -7.40 -11.77
N VAL A 63 -7.61 -7.69 -10.59
CA VAL A 63 -7.22 -7.04 -9.33
C VAL A 63 -6.92 -8.10 -8.26
N GLY A 64 -5.70 -8.05 -7.72
CA GLY A 64 -5.28 -8.84 -6.57
C GLY A 64 -5.13 -7.98 -5.33
N TYR A 65 -5.74 -8.40 -4.21
CA TYR A 65 -5.44 -7.85 -2.89
C TYR A 65 -4.16 -8.51 -2.36
N VAL A 66 -3.18 -7.69 -2.00
CA VAL A 66 -1.91 -8.14 -1.42
C VAL A 66 -1.90 -7.76 0.05
N ASP A 67 -1.76 -8.75 0.91
CA ASP A 67 -1.52 -8.51 2.33
C ASP A 67 -0.04 -8.19 2.57
N THR A 68 0.23 -7.23 3.47
CA THR A 68 1.58 -6.82 3.84
C THR A 68 1.69 -6.71 5.35
N VAL A 69 2.54 -7.55 5.95
CA VAL A 69 2.72 -7.62 7.41
C VAL A 69 3.95 -6.88 7.90
N VAL A 70 5.00 -6.77 7.07
CA VAL A 70 6.28 -6.16 7.45
C VAL A 70 6.99 -5.61 6.22
N GLY A 71 7.93 -4.69 6.43
CA GLY A 71 8.70 -4.06 5.36
C GLY A 71 7.96 -2.89 4.70
N ASN A 72 8.58 -2.34 3.65
CA ASN A 72 8.03 -1.22 2.92
C ASN A 72 6.97 -1.68 1.90
N THR A 73 5.70 -1.52 2.25
CA THR A 73 4.54 -1.85 1.39
C THR A 73 4.68 -1.30 -0.03
N ASN A 74 5.07 -0.03 -0.21
CA ASN A 74 5.17 0.54 -1.56
C ASN A 74 6.25 -0.16 -2.39
N LEU A 75 7.40 -0.46 -1.78
CA LEU A 75 8.49 -1.16 -2.46
C LEU A 75 8.13 -2.62 -2.76
N ILE A 76 7.46 -3.30 -1.83
CA ILE A 76 6.99 -4.68 -2.01
C ILE A 76 6.03 -4.74 -3.21
N ILE A 77 5.01 -3.88 -3.23
CA ILE A 77 4.04 -3.85 -4.32
C ILE A 77 4.69 -3.49 -5.66
N HIS A 78 5.62 -2.53 -5.66
CA HIS A 78 6.38 -2.19 -6.85
C HIS A 78 7.16 -3.41 -7.38
N LYS A 79 7.88 -4.14 -6.52
CA LYS A 79 8.64 -5.34 -6.91
C LYS A 79 7.75 -6.46 -7.41
N LEU A 80 6.59 -6.70 -6.78
CA LEU A 80 5.65 -7.74 -7.23
C LEU A 80 5.11 -7.44 -8.64
N LEU A 81 4.78 -6.17 -8.91
CA LEU A 81 4.37 -5.71 -10.24
C LEU A 81 5.53 -5.77 -11.24
N GLU A 82 6.72 -5.33 -10.85
CA GLU A 82 7.90 -5.29 -11.70
C GLU A 82 8.27 -6.70 -12.20
N GLN A 83 8.32 -7.65 -11.27
CA GLN A 83 8.67 -9.05 -11.52
C GLN A 83 7.52 -9.87 -12.10
N ARG A 84 6.33 -9.28 -12.29
CA ARG A 84 5.10 -9.99 -12.67
C ARG A 84 4.86 -11.23 -11.80
N ALA A 85 5.06 -11.06 -10.49
CA ALA A 85 5.04 -12.15 -9.51
C ALA A 85 3.62 -12.71 -9.24
N THR A 86 2.58 -12.04 -9.76
CA THR A 86 1.17 -12.43 -9.67
C THR A 86 0.51 -12.24 -11.05
N PRO A 87 -0.60 -12.92 -11.34
CA PRO A 87 -1.31 -12.73 -12.61
C PRO A 87 -2.06 -11.40 -12.72
N PHE A 88 -2.18 -10.65 -11.62
CA PHE A 88 -3.01 -9.45 -11.58
C PHE A 88 -2.23 -8.21 -12.05
N PRO A 89 -2.72 -7.48 -13.07
CA PRO A 89 -2.11 -6.23 -13.52
C PRO A 89 -2.26 -5.07 -12.51
N VAL A 90 -3.24 -5.16 -11.61
CA VAL A 90 -3.47 -4.19 -10.53
C VAL A 90 -3.33 -4.89 -9.18
N LEU A 91 -2.46 -4.35 -8.33
CA LEU A 91 -2.32 -4.78 -6.95
C LEU A 91 -2.92 -3.75 -6.00
N LEU A 92 -3.75 -4.22 -5.08
CA LEU A 92 -4.45 -3.43 -4.08
C LEU A 92 -3.91 -3.77 -2.69
N THR A 93 -3.63 -2.75 -1.88
CA THR A 93 -3.38 -2.90 -0.44
C THR A 93 -4.43 -2.16 0.38
N LEU A 94 -4.69 -2.64 1.59
CA LEU A 94 -5.66 -2.08 2.52
C LEU A 94 -4.94 -1.55 3.75
N PHE A 95 -5.30 -0.36 4.20
CA PHE A 95 -4.87 0.16 5.49
C PHE A 95 -5.95 1.02 6.14
N ARG A 96 -5.94 1.04 7.47
CA ARG A 96 -6.86 1.83 8.28
C ARG A 96 -6.23 3.16 8.63
N LYS A 97 -6.94 4.27 8.36
CA LYS A 97 -6.55 5.59 8.87
C LYS A 97 -6.89 5.71 10.36
N GLY A 98 -6.24 6.64 11.06
CA GLY A 98 -6.46 6.87 12.50
C GLY A 98 -7.92 7.21 12.87
N ASN A 99 -8.71 7.75 11.93
CA ASN A 99 -10.14 8.01 12.09
C ASN A 99 -11.04 6.78 11.79
N GLY A 100 -10.44 5.60 11.63
CA GLY A 100 -11.13 4.34 11.40
C GLY A 100 -11.54 4.05 9.95
N MET A 101 -11.31 4.98 9.02
CA MET A 101 -11.64 4.78 7.61
C MET A 101 -10.66 3.81 6.94
N MET A 102 -11.21 2.83 6.21
CA MET A 102 -10.42 1.91 5.39
C MET A 102 -10.09 2.53 4.04
N ILE A 103 -8.82 2.47 3.66
CA ILE A 103 -8.32 2.97 2.37
C ILE A 103 -7.84 1.79 1.55
N ALA A 104 -8.29 1.75 0.28
CA ALA A 104 -7.73 0.91 -0.75
C ALA A 104 -6.68 1.71 -1.54
N SER A 105 -5.44 1.24 -1.56
CA SER A 105 -4.37 1.80 -2.40
C SER A 105 -4.10 0.87 -3.56
N LEU A 106 -4.15 1.41 -4.77
CA LEU A 106 -4.00 0.65 -6.00
C LEU A 106 -2.70 1.04 -6.70
N ARG A 107 -1.99 0.03 -7.21
CA ARG A 107 -0.78 0.18 -8.01
C ARG A 107 -0.86 -0.67 -9.27
N SER A 108 -0.32 -0.16 -10.36
CA SER A 108 -0.18 -0.88 -11.63
C SER A 108 1.05 -0.38 -12.37
N ARG A 109 1.40 -1.02 -13.50
CA ARG A 109 2.51 -0.57 -14.36
C ARG A 109 2.07 0.18 -15.60
N GLU A 110 0.88 -0.10 -16.10
CA GLU A 110 0.44 0.32 -17.44
C GLU A 110 -0.88 1.11 -17.40
N GLY A 111 -1.13 1.78 -16.27
CA GLY A 111 -2.21 2.76 -16.13
C GLY A 111 -3.54 2.21 -15.62
N GLN A 112 -3.62 0.92 -15.31
CA GLN A 112 -4.86 0.26 -14.93
C GLN A 112 -5.34 0.58 -13.49
N ALA A 113 -4.52 1.21 -12.65
CA ALA A 113 -4.90 1.50 -11.27
C ALA A 113 -6.00 2.57 -11.17
N LEU A 114 -5.93 3.63 -12.00
CA LEU A 114 -6.93 4.71 -11.98
C LEU A 114 -8.35 4.24 -12.36
N PRO A 115 -8.55 3.51 -13.49
CA PRO A 115 -9.88 3.00 -13.84
C PRO A 115 -10.50 2.11 -12.76
N VAL A 116 -9.68 1.33 -12.03
CA VAL A 116 -10.17 0.51 -10.92
C VAL A 116 -10.55 1.39 -9.73
N ALA A 117 -9.76 2.42 -9.42
CA ALA A 117 -10.09 3.36 -8.35
C ALA A 117 -11.38 4.13 -8.62
N GLU A 118 -11.64 4.54 -9.86
CA GLU A 118 -12.87 5.24 -10.26
C GLU A 118 -14.15 4.40 -10.01
N LYS A 119 -14.08 3.08 -10.23
CA LYS A 119 -15.18 2.16 -9.88
C LYS A 119 -15.49 2.17 -8.38
N LEU A 120 -14.46 2.40 -7.56
CA LEU A 120 -14.57 2.54 -6.11
C LEU A 120 -14.85 3.98 -5.66
N LYS A 121 -15.22 4.88 -6.59
CA LYS A 121 -15.41 6.33 -6.34
C LYS A 121 -14.16 7.01 -5.76
N GLY A 122 -12.99 6.49 -6.13
CA GLY A 122 -11.67 7.01 -5.81
C GLY A 122 -11.08 7.86 -6.93
N GLY A 123 -9.77 8.08 -6.87
CA GLY A 123 -9.01 8.83 -7.86
C GLY A 123 -7.50 8.71 -7.67
N GLY A 124 -6.74 9.50 -8.42
CA GLY A 124 -5.27 9.54 -8.37
C GLY A 124 -4.65 9.58 -9.76
N HIS A 125 -3.55 8.86 -9.95
CA HIS A 125 -2.83 8.78 -11.22
C HIS A 125 -2.93 7.38 -11.82
N ALA A 126 -2.67 7.27 -13.12
CA ALA A 126 -2.77 6.04 -13.91
C ALA A 126 -2.16 4.81 -13.20
N ASN A 127 -0.95 4.93 -12.63
CA ASN A 127 -0.24 3.84 -11.96
C ASN A 127 -0.35 3.83 -10.43
N ALA A 128 -0.91 4.88 -9.84
CA ALA A 128 -1.00 5.04 -8.39
C ALA A 128 -2.28 5.79 -8.04
N ALA A 129 -3.29 5.03 -7.65
CA ALA A 129 -4.62 5.55 -7.33
C ALA A 129 -5.10 4.99 -5.99
N GLY A 130 -6.22 5.50 -5.50
CA GLY A 130 -6.78 5.04 -4.24
C GLY A 130 -8.25 5.40 -4.09
N ALA A 131 -8.91 4.69 -3.20
CA ALA A 131 -10.28 4.94 -2.82
C ALA A 131 -10.45 4.81 -1.31
N THR A 132 -11.39 5.57 -0.77
CA THR A 132 -11.86 5.39 0.60
C THR A 132 -13.05 4.46 0.57
N LEU A 133 -13.03 3.40 1.37
CA LEU A 133 -14.15 2.47 1.46
C LEU A 133 -15.28 3.04 2.32
N PRO A 134 -16.53 2.59 2.13
CA PRO A 134 -17.67 3.03 2.93
C PRO A 134 -17.44 2.82 4.44
N ARG A 135 -18.05 3.69 5.27
CA ARG A 135 -17.89 3.61 6.74
C ARG A 135 -18.41 2.32 7.37
N SER A 136 -19.26 1.57 6.67
CA SER A 136 -19.72 0.24 7.09
C SER A 136 -18.61 -0.81 7.02
N VAL A 137 -17.56 -0.59 6.23
CA VAL A 137 -16.41 -1.48 6.11
C VAL A 137 -15.40 -1.15 7.20
N GLN A 138 -15.36 -1.95 8.26
CA GLN A 138 -14.54 -1.66 9.45
C GLN A 138 -13.28 -2.52 9.58
N ASN A 139 -13.23 -3.65 8.89
CA ASN A 139 -12.12 -4.60 8.95
C ASN A 139 -11.74 -5.12 7.54
N ILE A 140 -10.64 -5.85 7.46
CA ILE A 140 -10.09 -6.37 6.19
C ILE A 140 -11.03 -7.41 5.54
N PRO A 141 -11.59 -8.40 6.25
CA PRO A 141 -12.56 -9.33 5.66
C PRO A 141 -13.74 -8.64 4.98
N ASP A 142 -14.37 -7.67 5.65
CA ASP A 142 -15.48 -6.90 5.10
C ASP A 142 -15.05 -6.08 3.88
N ALA A 143 -13.83 -5.53 3.90
CA ALA A 143 -13.27 -4.79 2.78
C ALA A 143 -13.08 -5.69 1.56
N VAL A 144 -12.54 -6.90 1.76
CA VAL A 144 -12.38 -7.89 0.69
C VAL A 144 -13.73 -8.30 0.11
N ALA A 145 -14.74 -8.54 0.96
CA ALA A 145 -16.09 -8.88 0.51
C ALA A 145 -16.72 -7.75 -0.32
N TYR A 146 -16.66 -6.51 0.20
CA TYR A 146 -17.13 -5.32 -0.50
C TYR A 146 -16.44 -5.12 -1.86
N LEU A 147 -15.11 -5.23 -1.89
CA LEU A 147 -14.33 -5.06 -3.11
C LEU A 147 -14.67 -6.12 -4.17
N LYS A 148 -14.85 -7.38 -3.77
CA LYS A 148 -15.29 -8.45 -4.68
C LYS A 148 -16.65 -8.12 -5.30
N GLN A 149 -17.59 -7.60 -4.51
CA GLN A 149 -18.91 -7.22 -5.02
C GLN A 149 -18.82 -6.05 -6.01
N VAL A 150 -18.09 -5.00 -5.69
CA VAL A 150 -18.02 -3.79 -6.55
C VAL A 150 -17.22 -4.04 -7.82
N LEU A 151 -16.16 -4.85 -7.76
CA LEU A 151 -15.27 -5.11 -8.89
C LEU A 151 -15.79 -6.20 -9.85
N ASN A 152 -16.80 -6.97 -9.45
CA ASN A 152 -17.46 -7.99 -10.26
C ASN A 152 -18.99 -7.76 -10.27
N PRO A 153 -19.49 -6.68 -10.91
CA PRO A 153 -20.92 -6.47 -11.00
C PRO A 153 -21.58 -7.61 -11.76
N ALA A 154 -22.78 -8.02 -11.32
CA ALA A 154 -23.59 -8.99 -12.05
C ALA A 154 -23.86 -8.45 -13.48
N PRO A 155 -23.98 -9.34 -14.48
CA PRO A 155 -24.42 -8.92 -15.81
C PRO A 155 -25.74 -8.15 -15.69
N PRO A 156 -25.98 -7.12 -16.52
CA PRO A 156 -27.28 -6.46 -16.55
C PRO A 156 -28.36 -7.54 -16.72
N GLN A 157 -29.33 -7.59 -15.80
CA GLN A 157 -30.50 -8.45 -15.99
C GLN A 157 -31.14 -8.03 -17.31
N ALA A 158 -31.28 -8.98 -18.25
CA ALA A 158 -32.00 -8.74 -19.48
C ALA A 158 -33.42 -8.27 -19.09
N THR A 159 -33.76 -7.04 -19.45
CA THR A 159 -35.10 -6.51 -19.29
C THR A 159 -36.06 -7.42 -20.07
N PRO A 160 -37.15 -7.91 -19.46
CA PRO A 160 -38.14 -8.73 -20.15
C PRO A 160 -38.82 -7.99 -21.30
#